data_AF-A0A087SUQ6-F1
#
_entry.id   AF-A0A087SUQ6-F1
#
_cell.length_a   1.000
_cell.length_b   1.000
_cell.length_c   1.000
_cell.angle_alpha   90.00
_cell.angle_beta   90.00
_cell.angle_gamma   90.00
#
_symmetry.space_group_name_H-M   'P 1'
#
loop_
_entity.id
_entity.type
_entity.pdbx_description
1 polymer ?
#
loop_
_entity_poly.entity_id
_entity_poly.type
_entity_poly.pdbx_seq_one_letter_code
_entity_poly.pdbx_strand_id
1 'polypeptide(L)'
;MSISLINKDAVVRVSSVLNKCSKQYGKQYITDGCDDTCWNSDQGSPQWIQLDFPRLVSLQELHIQFQGGFAGKESWIEIREG
;
A
#
# COMPACT_ATOMS: atom_id res chain seq x y z
N MET A 1 -15.91 10.31 -14.87
CA MET A 1 -14.66 10.70 -14.20
C MET A 1 -14.43 9.73 -13.06
N SER A 2 -13.28 9.05 -13.02
CA SER A 2 -12.87 8.29 -11.84
C SER A 2 -12.30 9.27 -10.80
N ILE A 3 -12.54 8.98 -9.52
CA ILE A 3 -11.93 9.72 -8.40
C ILE A 3 -10.95 8.80 -7.69
N SER A 4 -9.81 9.32 -7.26
CA SER A 4 -8.93 8.55 -6.37
C SER A 4 -9.64 8.30 -5.05
N LEU A 5 -9.67 7.03 -4.63
CA LEU A 5 -10.14 6.65 -3.30
C LEU A 5 -9.08 6.91 -2.22
N ILE A 6 -7.81 6.97 -2.61
CA ILE A 6 -6.69 7.29 -1.72
C ILE A 6 -6.67 8.82 -1.55
N ASN A 7 -7.10 9.27 -0.38
CA ASN A 7 -7.08 10.67 0.03
C ASN A 7 -6.59 10.77 1.49
N LYS A 8 -6.53 11.99 2.03
CA LYS A 8 -6.05 12.25 3.41
C LYS A 8 -6.84 11.53 4.51
N ASP A 9 -8.06 11.11 4.23
CA ASP A 9 -8.94 10.43 5.19
C ASP A 9 -8.79 8.90 5.11
N ALA A 10 -8.15 8.38 4.05
CA ALA A 10 -7.82 6.97 3.94
C ALA A 10 -6.64 6.63 4.85
N VAL A 11 -6.78 5.59 5.66
CA VAL A 11 -5.72 5.15 6.58
C VAL A 11 -4.94 4.00 5.94
N VAL A 12 -3.66 4.24 5.69
CA VAL A 12 -2.74 3.21 5.21
C VAL A 12 -2.10 2.50 6.40
N ARG A 13 -2.14 1.17 6.40
CA ARG A 13 -1.35 0.30 7.29
C ARG A 13 -0.56 -0.70 6.46
N VAL A 14 0.56 -1.15 7.04
CA VAL A 14 1.44 -2.13 6.44
C VAL A 14 1.82 -3.17 7.47
N SER A 15 2.07 -4.41 7.04
CA SER A 15 2.47 -5.53 7.89
C SER A 15 3.78 -5.28 8.64
N SER A 16 4.76 -4.71 7.94
CA SER A 16 6.11 -4.47 8.45
C SER A 16 6.78 -3.32 7.70
N VAL A 17 7.95 -2.90 8.16
CA VAL A 17 8.81 -1.93 7.47
C VAL A 17 10.24 -2.44 7.57
N LEU A 18 10.94 -2.51 6.44
CA LEU A 18 12.30 -3.03 6.35
C LEU A 18 13.20 -2.44 7.44
N ASN A 19 13.81 -3.31 8.26
CA ASN A 19 14.69 -2.95 9.38
C ASN A 19 14.06 -1.99 10.39
N LYS A 20 12.73 -1.92 10.46
CA LYS A 20 11.95 -0.94 11.26
C LYS A 20 12.30 0.52 10.92
N CYS A 21 12.89 0.80 9.76
CA CYS A 21 13.34 2.13 9.36
C CYS A 21 12.24 2.89 8.62
N SER A 22 11.22 3.34 9.35
CA SER A 22 10.08 4.07 8.78
C SER A 22 10.47 5.36 8.06
N LYS A 23 11.61 5.97 8.39
CA LYS A 23 12.11 7.18 7.70
C LYS A 23 12.58 6.93 6.28
N GLN A 24 12.92 5.68 5.92
CA GLN A 24 13.48 5.36 4.60
C GLN A 24 12.59 4.41 3.81
N TYR A 25 11.83 3.55 4.49
CA TYR A 25 11.07 2.47 3.87
C TYR A 25 9.59 2.47 4.27
N GLY A 26 9.12 3.53 4.92
CA GLY A 26 7.80 3.57 5.55
C GLY A 26 6.63 3.67 4.55
N LYS A 27 5.43 3.40 5.06
CA LYS A 27 4.16 3.43 4.32
C LYS A 27 3.82 4.77 3.65
N GLN A 28 4.43 5.87 4.10
CA GLN A 28 4.20 7.18 3.49
C GLN A 28 4.59 7.22 2.00
N TYR A 29 5.55 6.36 1.60
CA TYR A 29 6.02 6.24 0.23
C TYR A 29 5.10 5.39 -0.67
N ILE A 30 3.94 4.94 -0.18
CA ILE A 30 2.94 4.22 -1.00
C ILE A 30 2.10 5.22 -1.80
N THR A 31 1.88 6.41 -1.26
CA THR A 31 0.86 7.35 -1.75
C THR A 31 1.38 8.78 -1.88
N ASP A 32 2.70 8.99 -1.87
CA ASP A 32 3.31 10.32 -1.98
C ASP A 32 3.45 10.82 -3.42
N GLY A 33 3.18 9.96 -4.40
CA GLY A 33 3.20 10.29 -5.82
C GLY A 33 4.61 10.45 -6.39
N CYS A 34 5.63 9.89 -5.73
CA CYS A 34 7.01 9.93 -6.17
C CYS A 34 7.50 8.54 -6.59
N ASP A 35 7.76 8.36 -7.89
CA ASP A 35 8.19 7.07 -8.47
C ASP A 35 9.57 6.60 -7.96
N ASP A 36 10.37 7.52 -7.41
CA ASP A 36 11.68 7.25 -6.84
C ASP A 36 11.62 6.68 -5.42
N THR A 37 10.44 6.69 -4.78
CA THR A 37 10.25 6.20 -3.41
C THR A 37 9.26 5.03 -3.36
N CYS A 38 9.46 4.11 -2.42
CA CYS A 38 8.50 3.02 -2.16
C CYS A 38 8.52 2.56 -0.70
N TRP A 39 7.43 1.91 -0.29
CA TRP A 39 7.43 1.10 0.94
C TRP A 39 8.19 -0.21 0.70
N ASN A 40 9.04 -0.59 1.67
CA ASN A 40 9.69 -1.89 1.67
C ASN A 40 9.29 -2.64 2.94
N SER A 41 8.85 -3.89 2.79
CA SER A 41 8.59 -4.79 3.91
C SER A 41 9.88 -5.42 4.44
N ASP A 42 9.82 -5.99 5.64
CA ASP A 42 10.80 -7.00 6.06
C ASP A 42 10.63 -8.31 5.28
N GLN A 43 11.53 -9.26 5.50
CA GLN A 43 11.44 -10.62 4.95
C GLN A 43 10.24 -11.39 5.52
N GLY A 44 9.79 -12.42 4.79
CA GLY A 44 8.67 -13.28 5.15
C GLY A 44 7.44 -13.06 4.27
N SER A 45 6.50 -13.99 4.32
CA SER A 45 5.23 -13.94 3.58
C SER A 45 4.08 -14.40 4.49
N PRO A 46 2.90 -13.76 4.46
CA PRO A 46 2.57 -12.61 3.62
C PRO A 46 3.08 -11.28 4.16
N GLN A 47 3.31 -10.34 3.24
CA GLN A 47 3.43 -8.91 3.55
C GLN A 47 2.26 -8.19 2.89
N TRP A 48 1.69 -7.22 3.57
CA TRP A 48 0.41 -6.63 3.16
C TRP A 48 0.38 -5.12 3.32
N ILE A 49 -0.44 -4.50 2.49
CA ILE A 49 -0.89 -3.12 2.58
C ILE A 49 -2.40 -3.18 2.86
N GLN A 50 -2.86 -2.47 3.88
CA GLN A 50 -4.28 -2.33 4.20
C GLN A 50 -4.67 -0.85 4.05
N LEU A 51 -5.76 -0.62 3.32
CA LEU A 51 -6.38 0.69 3.17
C LEU A 51 -7.74 0.65 3.88
N ASP A 52 -7.89 1.46 4.92
CA ASP A 52 -9.20 1.69 5.52
C ASP A 52 -9.80 2.98 4.98
N PHE A 53 -11.07 2.90 4.60
CA PHE A 53 -11.85 4.06 4.18
C PHE A 53 -12.85 4.43 5.28
N PRO A 54 -13.08 5.72 5.55
CA PRO A 54 -13.99 6.16 6.61
C PRO A 54 -15.48 5.88 6.30
N ARG A 55 -15.77 5.39 5.09
CA ARG A 55 -17.10 5.03 4.60
C ARG A 55 -16.98 3.91 3.57
N LEU A 56 -18.11 3.28 3.24
CA LEU A 56 -18.19 2.37 2.11
C LEU A 56 -17.77 3.08 0.82
N VAL A 57 -16.94 2.40 0.03
CA VAL A 57 -16.42 2.88 -1.26
C VAL A 57 -16.68 1.85 -2.34
N SER A 58 -16.83 2.31 -3.57
CA SER A 58 -16.88 1.44 -4.75
C SER A 58 -15.50 1.47 -5.42
N LEU A 59 -14.80 0.33 -5.37
CA LEU A 59 -13.52 0.15 -6.06
C LEU A 59 -13.77 -0.25 -7.51
N GLN A 60 -13.25 0.53 -8.45
CA GLN A 60 -13.34 0.22 -9.89
C GLN A 60 -12.02 -0.30 -10.45
N GLU A 61 -10.90 0.21 -9.93
CA GLU A 61 -9.57 -0.09 -10.45
C GLU A 61 -8.54 0.04 -9.32
N LEU A 62 -7.51 -0.82 -9.36
CA LEU A 62 -6.38 -0.80 -8.44
C LEU A 62 -5.09 -0.76 -9.26
N HIS A 63 -4.28 0.28 -9.05
CA HIS A 63 -2.96 0.42 -9.64
C HIS A 63 -1.91 0.11 -8.59
N ILE A 64 -1.00 -0.81 -8.90
CA ILE A 64 0.15 -1.15 -8.05
C ILE A 64 1.40 -1.05 -8.91
N GLN A 65 2.37 -0.26 -8.46
CA GLN A 65 3.67 -0.12 -9.08
C GLN A 65 4.73 -0.70 -8.15
N PHE A 66 5.57 -1.60 -8.67
CA PHE A 66 6.74 -2.11 -7.97
C PHE A 66 7.99 -1.35 -8.44
N GLN A 67 8.90 -1.04 -7.50
CA GLN A 67 10.26 -0.65 -7.87
C GLN A 67 11.07 -1.89 -8.28
N GLY A 68 12.03 -1.70 -9.18
CA GLY A 68 12.91 -2.78 -9.64
C GLY A 68 13.73 -3.39 -8.49
N GLY A 69 14.14 -4.65 -8.66
CA GLY A 69 14.94 -5.41 -7.68
C GLY A 69 14.16 -6.54 -7.04
N PHE A 70 13.09 -6.23 -6.29
CA PHE A 70 12.25 -7.22 -5.63
C PHE A 70 10.77 -6.85 -5.72
N ALA A 71 9.93 -7.84 -6.02
CA ALA A 71 8.47 -7.69 -6.06
C ALA A 71 7.79 -8.96 -5.56
N GLY A 72 6.56 -8.80 -5.06
CA GLY A 72 5.69 -9.94 -4.78
C GLY A 72 5.39 -10.70 -6.06
N LYS A 73 5.69 -12.00 -6.10
CA LYS A 73 5.38 -12.85 -7.26
C LYS A 73 3.93 -13.32 -7.27
N GLU A 74 3.37 -13.49 -6.09
CA GLU A 74 2.00 -13.91 -5.85
C GLU A 74 1.35 -12.89 -4.92
N SER A 75 0.15 -12.45 -5.28
CA SER A 75 -0.61 -11.47 -4.52
C SER A 75 -2.09 -11.71 -4.73
N TRP A 76 -2.88 -11.37 -3.72
CA TRP A 76 -4.33 -11.41 -3.78
C TRP A 76 -4.90 -10.15 -3.14
N ILE A 77 -6.17 -9.87 -3.45
CA ILE A 77 -6.89 -8.73 -2.89
C ILE A 77 -7.93 -9.31 -1.92
N GLU A 78 -7.94 -8.78 -0.70
CA GLU A 78 -9.01 -9.02 0.27
C GLU A 78 -9.86 -7.76 0.41
N ILE A 79 -11.17 -7.93 0.38
CA ILE A 79 -12.14 -6.88 0.67
C ILE A 79 -12.89 -7.30 1.93
N ARG A 80 -13.00 -6.39 2.90
CA ARG A 80 -13.75 -6.61 4.13
C ARG A 80 -14.77 -5.50 4.28
N GLU A 81 -16.04 -5.88 4.44
CA GLU A 81 -17.05 -4.97 4.98
C GLU A 81 -16.99 -5.06 6.50
N GLY A 82 -17.03 -3.88 7.15
CA GLY A 82 -17.06 -3.78 8.61
C GLY A 82 -18.43 -4.07 9.20
#